data_AF-A0A7T0C1S4-F1
#
_entry.id   AF-A0A7T0C1S4-F1
#
_cell.length_a   1.000
_cell.length_b   1.000
_cell.length_c   1.000
_cell.angle_alpha   90.00
_cell.angle_beta   90.00
_cell.angle_gamma   90.00
#
_symmetry.space_group_name_H-M   'P 1'
#
loop_
_entity.id
_entity.type
_entity.pdbx_description
1 polymer ?
#
loop_
_entity_poly.entity_id
_entity_poly.type
_entity_poly.pdbx_seq_one_letter_code
_entity_poly.pdbx_strand_id
1 'polypeptide(L)'
;MLAFAKDISEPPPTHPEEVKNPKLKEYMDYHRNINHEKLVYYSLDQSKGYLQKEMGACSDDKKKIEDYLKNNFPITYSHVKDPEQLLMMLRKLINAHNSTNNWYRMNPYFCTVVYDCMNQFVTLFNRLLNEGSDEVNSYQVFRDQPEKINFDDWVQLYFHDGDFLIGKNVEHPHFLFFKRNQAIEENMSARKESDEKPETALEALRKEFEMDPIIIRMLLGQSPSPKDLELFYTSRENPIYEYLYDTESPDGFMDGEALIDHSYFLSFQIFGLSRQEASSVLEEAANISRN
;
A
#
# COMPACT_ATOMS: atom_id res chain seq x y z
N MET A 1 -0.59 -14.38 7.74
CA MET A 1 -1.27 -13.23 7.18
C MET A 1 -0.23 -12.15 6.96
N LEU A 2 -0.30 -11.44 5.84
CA LEU A 2 0.56 -10.28 5.63
C LEU A 2 0.14 -9.18 6.61
N ALA A 3 1.12 -8.54 7.25
CA ALA A 3 0.86 -7.42 8.14
C ALA A 3 0.82 -6.13 7.33
N PHE A 4 -0.31 -5.44 7.40
CA PHE A 4 -0.58 -4.13 6.80
C PHE A 4 -0.64 -3.06 7.90
N ALA A 5 -0.95 -1.81 7.57
CA ALA A 5 -1.16 -0.75 8.57
C ALA A 5 -2.36 -1.03 9.49
N LYS A 6 -3.32 -1.82 9.02
CA LYS A 6 -4.51 -2.26 9.74
C LYS A 6 -4.70 -3.75 9.55
N ASP A 7 -5.40 -4.39 10.48
CA ASP A 7 -5.75 -5.79 10.34
C ASP A 7 -6.76 -5.99 9.20
N ILE A 8 -6.33 -6.65 8.11
CA ILE A 8 -7.19 -6.96 6.97
C ILE A 8 -8.07 -8.21 7.19
N SER A 9 -7.84 -8.95 8.28
CA SER A 9 -8.64 -10.13 8.65
C SER A 9 -9.89 -9.77 9.43
N GLU A 10 -9.86 -8.63 10.11
CA GLU A 10 -10.98 -8.12 10.88
C GLU A 10 -11.77 -7.09 10.04
N PRO A 11 -13.10 -7.05 10.16
CA PRO A 11 -13.89 -5.99 9.56
C PRO A 11 -13.48 -4.60 10.10
N PRO A 12 -13.52 -3.54 9.27
CA PRO A 12 -13.42 -2.17 9.76
C PRO A 12 -14.37 -1.90 10.94
N PRO A 13 -13.97 -1.09 11.94
CA PRO A 13 -14.78 -0.82 13.12
C PRO A 13 -16.06 -0.04 12.77
N THR A 14 -16.96 0.09 13.75
CA THR A 14 -18.07 1.05 13.67
C THR A 14 -17.58 2.39 14.20
N HIS A 15 -17.46 3.39 13.33
CA HIS A 15 -16.93 4.68 13.69
C HIS A 15 -17.98 5.50 14.50
N PRO A 16 -17.60 6.16 15.61
CA PRO A 16 -18.54 6.86 16.50
C PRO A 16 -19.43 7.92 15.80
N GLU A 17 -18.87 8.63 14.81
CA GLU A 17 -19.56 9.67 14.05
C GLU A 17 -20.49 9.17 12.93
N GLU A 18 -20.59 7.86 12.66
CA GLU A 18 -21.50 7.32 11.63
C GLU A 18 -22.98 7.69 11.89
N VAL A 19 -23.37 7.84 13.16
CA VAL A 19 -24.75 8.20 13.55
C VAL A 19 -25.11 9.62 13.12
N LYS A 20 -24.12 10.53 13.12
CA LYS A 20 -24.32 11.96 12.83
C LYS A 20 -23.96 12.30 11.39
N ASN A 21 -23.19 11.46 10.71
CA ASN A 21 -22.72 11.68 9.35
C ASN A 21 -23.11 10.49 8.43
N PRO A 22 -24.24 10.58 7.72
CA PRO A 22 -24.71 9.52 6.83
C PRO A 22 -23.73 9.17 5.70
N LYS A 23 -22.93 10.14 5.23
CA LYS A 23 -21.93 9.88 4.17
C LYS A 23 -20.73 9.09 4.71
N LEU A 24 -20.29 9.40 5.93
CA LEU A 24 -19.27 8.59 6.60
C LEU A 24 -19.79 7.18 6.84
N LYS A 25 -21.07 7.03 7.23
CA LYS A 25 -21.70 5.71 7.35
C LYS A 25 -21.64 4.93 6.04
N GLU A 26 -22.02 5.55 4.91
CA GLU A 26 -21.94 4.91 3.58
C GLU A 26 -20.51 4.47 3.24
N TYR A 27 -19.53 5.33 3.49
CA TYR A 27 -18.10 5.02 3.30
C TYR A 27 -17.64 3.84 4.17
N MET A 28 -18.02 3.82 5.45
CA MET A 28 -17.67 2.73 6.36
C MET A 28 -18.38 1.42 5.99
N ASP A 29 -19.65 1.49 5.57
CA ASP A 29 -20.41 0.34 5.07
C ASP A 29 -19.75 -0.26 3.81
N TYR A 30 -19.28 0.59 2.89
CA TYR A 30 -18.50 0.17 1.72
C TYR A 30 -17.25 -0.65 2.13
N HIS A 31 -16.45 -0.13 3.06
CA HIS A 31 -15.25 -0.85 3.53
C HIS A 31 -15.60 -2.17 4.23
N ARG A 32 -16.64 -2.20 5.06
CA ARG A 32 -17.08 -3.44 5.74
C ARG A 32 -17.60 -4.51 4.76
N ASN A 33 -18.13 -4.09 3.61
CA ASN A 33 -18.56 -5.00 2.55
C ASN A 33 -17.36 -5.62 1.81
N ILE A 34 -16.18 -5.00 1.82
CA ILE A 34 -14.98 -5.57 1.19
C ILE A 34 -14.38 -6.68 2.08
N ASN A 35 -14.10 -7.81 1.47
CA ASN A 35 -13.26 -8.87 2.02
C ASN A 35 -11.79 -8.60 1.65
N HIS A 36 -11.10 -7.83 2.51
CA HIS A 36 -9.73 -7.40 2.26
C HIS A 36 -8.73 -8.56 2.15
N GLU A 37 -8.92 -9.64 2.92
CA GLU A 37 -8.10 -10.85 2.77
C GLU A 37 -8.20 -11.45 1.37
N LYS A 38 -9.43 -11.55 0.83
CA LYS A 38 -9.66 -12.09 -0.51
C LYS A 38 -9.12 -11.16 -1.58
N LEU A 39 -9.28 -9.85 -1.41
CA LEU A 39 -8.72 -8.84 -2.30
C LEU A 39 -7.19 -9.01 -2.45
N VAL A 40 -6.47 -9.09 -1.32
CA VAL A 40 -5.01 -9.30 -1.32
C VAL A 40 -4.64 -10.68 -1.85
N TYR A 41 -5.40 -11.73 -1.50
CA TYR A 41 -5.13 -13.08 -1.98
C TYR A 41 -5.19 -13.16 -3.52
N TYR A 42 -6.29 -12.67 -4.11
CA TYR A 42 -6.48 -12.77 -5.55
C TYR A 42 -5.57 -11.84 -6.32
N SER A 43 -5.19 -10.68 -5.77
CA SER A 43 -4.19 -9.83 -6.40
C SER A 43 -2.84 -10.53 -6.55
N LEU A 44 -2.37 -11.18 -5.49
CA LEU A 44 -1.13 -11.94 -5.52
C LEU A 44 -1.22 -13.19 -6.41
N ASP A 45 -2.32 -13.95 -6.31
CA ASP A 45 -2.47 -15.21 -7.04
C ASP A 45 -2.58 -15.00 -8.55
N GLN A 46 -3.35 -13.99 -8.99
CA GLN A 46 -3.47 -13.61 -10.40
C GLN A 46 -2.14 -13.14 -10.97
N SER A 47 -1.45 -12.22 -10.29
CA SER A 47 -0.15 -11.72 -10.73
C SER A 47 0.90 -12.83 -10.83
N LYS A 48 0.91 -13.79 -9.88
CA LYS A 48 1.74 -15.00 -9.97
C LYS A 48 1.35 -15.85 -11.19
N GLY A 49 0.07 -16.15 -11.38
CA GLY A 49 -0.42 -16.96 -12.48
C GLY A 49 -0.04 -16.40 -13.85
N TYR A 50 -0.26 -15.09 -14.06
CA TYR A 50 0.13 -14.42 -15.29
C TYR A 50 1.64 -14.39 -15.49
N LEU A 51 2.43 -14.07 -14.46
CA LEU A 51 3.89 -14.11 -14.57
C LEU A 51 4.40 -15.50 -14.97
N GLN A 52 3.89 -16.57 -14.35
CA GLN A 52 4.29 -17.95 -14.70
C GLN A 52 3.94 -18.30 -16.15
N LYS A 53 2.75 -17.88 -16.60
CA LYS A 53 2.31 -18.09 -17.98
C LYS A 53 3.23 -17.37 -18.97
N GLU A 54 3.56 -16.11 -18.71
CA GLU A 54 4.42 -15.31 -19.58
C GLU A 54 5.86 -15.81 -19.59
N MET A 55 6.40 -16.22 -18.44
CA MET A 55 7.72 -16.88 -18.38
C MET A 55 7.76 -18.17 -19.21
N GLY A 56 6.68 -18.96 -19.21
CA GLY A 56 6.57 -20.17 -20.02
C GLY A 56 6.41 -19.89 -21.52
N ALA A 57 5.65 -18.86 -21.88
CA ALA A 57 5.42 -18.48 -23.27
C ALA A 57 6.63 -17.76 -23.92
N CYS A 58 7.42 -17.05 -23.13
CA CYS A 58 8.54 -16.23 -23.57
C CYS A 58 9.91 -16.81 -23.18
N SER A 59 10.03 -18.13 -22.95
CA SER A 59 11.26 -18.75 -22.43
C SER A 59 12.54 -18.39 -23.20
N ASP A 60 12.41 -18.15 -24.52
CA ASP A 60 13.53 -17.81 -25.40
C ASP A 60 13.60 -16.30 -25.75
N ASP A 61 12.62 -15.50 -25.32
CA ASP A 61 12.48 -14.07 -25.67
C ASP A 61 12.57 -13.19 -24.42
N LYS A 62 13.82 -12.90 -24.02
CA LYS A 62 14.13 -12.06 -22.86
C LYS A 62 13.53 -10.66 -22.95
N LYS A 63 13.33 -10.13 -24.16
CA LYS A 63 12.78 -8.79 -24.34
C LYS A 63 11.29 -8.76 -24.03
N LYS A 64 10.53 -9.77 -24.47
CA LYS A 64 9.09 -9.86 -24.16
C LYS A 64 8.83 -9.97 -22.66
N ILE A 65 9.59 -10.80 -21.94
CA ILE A 65 9.43 -10.89 -20.49
C ILE A 65 9.83 -9.59 -19.79
N GLU A 66 10.88 -8.91 -20.26
CA GLU A 66 11.26 -7.59 -19.74
C GLU A 66 10.17 -6.54 -19.96
N ASP A 67 9.58 -6.49 -21.15
CA ASP A 67 8.48 -5.58 -21.48
C ASP A 67 7.22 -5.91 -20.66
N TYR A 68 6.93 -7.20 -20.44
CA TYR A 68 5.86 -7.63 -19.53
C TYR A 68 6.09 -7.11 -18.11
N LEU A 69 7.30 -7.27 -17.56
CA LEU A 69 7.60 -6.81 -16.20
C LEU A 69 7.50 -5.28 -16.07
N LYS A 70 8.00 -4.51 -17.04
CA LYS A 70 7.89 -3.04 -17.04
C LYS A 70 6.44 -2.57 -17.02
N ASN A 71 5.58 -3.22 -17.79
CA ASN A 71 4.20 -2.79 -17.97
C ASN A 71 3.28 -3.22 -16.83
N ASN A 72 3.51 -4.40 -16.26
CA ASN A 72 2.63 -4.96 -15.23
C ASN A 72 3.16 -4.70 -13.82
N PHE A 73 4.48 -4.57 -13.65
CA PHE A 73 5.12 -4.35 -12.36
C PHE A 73 6.00 -3.07 -12.37
N PRO A 74 5.46 -1.90 -12.73
CA PRO A 74 6.24 -0.70 -12.99
C PRO A 74 7.03 -0.22 -11.76
N ILE A 75 6.46 -0.32 -10.56
CA ILE A 75 7.14 0.10 -9.33
C ILE A 75 8.22 -0.93 -8.96
N THR A 76 7.85 -2.20 -8.97
CA THR A 76 8.73 -3.32 -8.63
C THR A 76 9.92 -3.46 -9.58
N TYR A 77 9.69 -3.32 -10.89
CA TYR A 77 10.69 -3.54 -11.94
C TYR A 77 11.91 -2.61 -11.82
N SER A 78 11.73 -1.44 -11.21
CA SER A 78 12.83 -0.53 -10.95
C SER A 78 13.91 -1.11 -10.01
N HIS A 79 13.59 -2.18 -9.27
CA HIS A 79 14.48 -2.83 -8.32
C HIS A 79 14.64 -4.34 -8.52
N VAL A 80 13.57 -5.01 -8.97
CA VAL A 80 13.51 -6.48 -9.19
C VAL A 80 13.26 -6.73 -10.67
N LYS A 81 14.34 -6.97 -11.40
CA LYS A 81 14.32 -7.16 -12.87
C LYS A 81 14.28 -8.63 -13.30
N ASP A 82 14.64 -9.53 -12.39
CA ASP A 82 14.65 -10.96 -12.64
C ASP A 82 13.26 -11.56 -12.40
N PRO A 83 12.61 -12.15 -13.42
CA PRO A 83 11.29 -12.76 -13.28
C PRO A 83 11.28 -13.95 -12.30
N GLU A 84 12.38 -14.70 -12.16
CA GLU A 84 12.46 -15.80 -11.19
C GLU A 84 12.47 -15.27 -9.76
N GLN A 85 13.21 -14.19 -9.52
CA GLN A 85 13.22 -13.49 -8.24
C GLN A 85 11.83 -12.93 -7.88
N LEU A 86 11.15 -12.28 -8.83
CA LEU A 86 9.78 -11.79 -8.62
C LEU A 86 8.81 -12.94 -8.31
N LEU A 87 8.89 -14.04 -9.06
CA LEU A 87 8.07 -15.23 -8.83
C LEU A 87 8.31 -15.83 -7.43
N MET A 88 9.56 -15.85 -6.96
CA MET A 88 9.89 -16.27 -5.59
C MET A 88 9.26 -15.33 -4.55
N MET A 89 9.34 -14.01 -4.75
CA MET A 89 8.73 -13.04 -3.84
C MET A 89 7.21 -13.22 -3.77
N LEU A 90 6.54 -13.40 -4.92
CA LEU A 90 5.10 -13.69 -4.97
C LEU A 90 4.73 -14.97 -4.22
N ARG A 91 5.52 -16.03 -4.37
CA ARG A 91 5.32 -17.28 -3.61
C ARG A 91 5.44 -17.07 -2.10
N LYS A 92 6.45 -16.31 -1.66
CA LYS A 92 6.62 -15.96 -0.24
C LYS A 92 5.43 -15.15 0.28
N LEU A 93 4.97 -14.14 -0.47
CA LEU A 93 3.81 -13.32 -0.13
C LEU A 93 2.55 -14.16 0.02
N ILE A 94 2.24 -15.04 -0.94
CA ILE A 94 1.05 -15.91 -0.88
C ILE A 94 1.12 -16.88 0.29
N ASN A 95 2.29 -17.51 0.50
CA ASN A 95 2.48 -18.44 1.63
C ASN A 95 2.31 -17.73 2.97
N ALA A 96 2.87 -16.52 3.10
CA ALA A 96 2.72 -15.69 4.29
C ALA A 96 1.28 -15.24 4.48
N HIS A 97 0.59 -14.79 3.42
CA HIS A 97 -0.81 -14.37 3.45
C HIS A 97 -1.71 -15.49 3.98
N ASN A 98 -1.51 -16.72 3.48
CA ASN A 98 -2.27 -17.91 3.88
C ASN A 98 -1.93 -18.45 5.28
N SER A 99 -0.97 -17.86 6.01
CA SER A 99 -0.63 -18.30 7.36
C SER A 99 -1.62 -17.75 8.39
N THR A 100 -2.55 -18.57 8.88
CA THR A 100 -3.65 -18.09 9.74
C THR A 100 -3.23 -17.68 11.17
N ASN A 101 -2.07 -18.12 11.65
CA ASN A 101 -1.64 -17.91 13.04
C ASN A 101 -0.46 -16.95 13.20
N ASN A 102 0.11 -16.46 12.10
CA ASN A 102 1.32 -15.63 12.13
C ASN A 102 1.15 -14.40 11.27
N TRP A 103 1.78 -13.30 11.69
CA TRP A 103 1.88 -12.07 10.93
C TRP A 103 3.24 -11.98 10.25
N TYR A 104 3.27 -11.48 9.04
CA TYR A 104 4.50 -11.29 8.27
C TYR A 104 4.60 -9.86 7.80
N ARG A 105 5.51 -9.10 8.40
CA ARG A 105 5.80 -7.72 8.00
C ARG A 105 6.60 -7.72 6.71
N MET A 106 6.09 -6.93 5.76
CA MET A 106 6.74 -6.67 4.50
C MET A 106 7.80 -5.60 4.68
N ASN A 107 8.90 -5.74 3.93
CA ASN A 107 9.85 -4.67 3.74
C ASN A 107 9.49 -3.88 2.48
N PRO A 108 10.13 -2.72 2.22
CA PRO A 108 9.78 -1.89 1.07
C PRO A 108 9.83 -2.59 -0.29
N TYR A 109 10.73 -3.56 -0.52
CA TYR A 109 10.73 -4.34 -1.77
C TYR A 109 9.50 -5.25 -1.90
N PHE A 110 9.00 -5.81 -0.80
CA PHE A 110 7.74 -6.57 -0.84
C PHE A 110 6.53 -5.64 -0.98
N CYS A 111 6.59 -4.44 -0.42
CA CYS A 111 5.54 -3.43 -0.59
C CYS A 111 5.36 -3.04 -2.07
N THR A 112 6.44 -2.87 -2.84
CA THR A 112 6.32 -2.60 -4.29
C THR A 112 5.60 -3.72 -5.04
N VAL A 113 5.92 -4.98 -4.71
CA VAL A 113 5.27 -6.15 -5.33
C VAL A 113 3.78 -6.17 -5.01
N VAL A 114 3.40 -6.02 -3.74
CA VAL A 114 1.99 -6.01 -3.34
C VAL A 114 1.25 -4.85 -3.99
N TYR A 115 1.86 -3.66 -4.03
CA TYR A 115 1.28 -2.47 -4.66
C TYR A 115 0.95 -2.72 -6.14
N ASP A 116 1.92 -3.23 -6.92
CA ASP A 116 1.70 -3.52 -8.35
C ASP A 116 0.66 -4.62 -8.56
N CYS A 117 0.66 -5.68 -7.72
CA CYS A 117 -0.33 -6.75 -7.79
C CYS A 117 -1.75 -6.23 -7.53
N MET A 118 -1.90 -5.41 -6.47
CA MET A 118 -3.17 -4.81 -6.10
C MET A 118 -3.69 -3.90 -7.21
N ASN A 119 -2.85 -3.04 -7.78
CA ASN A 119 -3.25 -2.15 -8.86
C ASN A 119 -3.75 -2.94 -10.09
N GLN A 120 -3.01 -3.96 -10.51
CA GLN A 120 -3.38 -4.84 -11.62
C GLN A 120 -4.73 -5.51 -11.38
N PHE A 121 -4.91 -6.11 -10.20
CA PHE A 121 -6.13 -6.84 -9.89
C PHE A 121 -7.34 -5.92 -9.73
N VAL A 122 -7.20 -4.78 -9.06
CA VAL A 122 -8.29 -3.80 -8.95
C VAL A 122 -8.70 -3.28 -10.33
N THR A 123 -7.73 -3.01 -11.20
CA THR A 123 -8.01 -2.61 -12.59
C THR A 123 -8.78 -3.69 -13.35
N LEU A 124 -8.35 -4.94 -13.25
CA LEU A 124 -9.05 -6.10 -13.85
C LEU A 124 -10.46 -6.25 -13.28
N PHE A 125 -10.59 -6.29 -11.96
CA PHE A 125 -11.85 -6.47 -11.24
C PHE A 125 -12.86 -5.39 -11.62
N ASN A 126 -12.46 -4.13 -11.58
CA ASN A 126 -13.31 -3.00 -11.95
C ASN A 126 -13.71 -3.03 -13.42
N ARG A 127 -12.83 -3.49 -14.32
CA ARG A 127 -13.16 -3.70 -15.73
C ARG A 127 -14.23 -4.79 -15.88
N LEU A 128 -14.01 -5.96 -15.30
CA LEU A 128 -14.95 -7.08 -15.35
C LEU A 128 -16.33 -6.69 -14.77
N LEU A 129 -16.35 -5.90 -13.71
CA LEU A 129 -17.58 -5.36 -13.12
C LEU A 129 -18.32 -4.44 -14.10
N ASN A 130 -17.61 -3.51 -14.76
CA ASN A 130 -18.22 -2.63 -15.76
C ASN A 130 -18.74 -3.38 -16.99
N GLU A 131 -18.10 -4.50 -17.34
CA GLU A 131 -18.50 -5.38 -18.44
C GLU A 131 -19.68 -6.30 -18.07
N GLY A 132 -20.11 -6.30 -16.80
CA GLY A 132 -21.18 -7.18 -16.31
C GLY A 132 -20.78 -8.65 -16.28
N SER A 133 -19.49 -8.95 -16.12
CA SER A 133 -18.98 -10.32 -16.08
C SER A 133 -19.33 -11.01 -14.76
N ASP A 134 -19.92 -12.21 -14.85
CA ASP A 134 -20.20 -13.07 -13.69
C ASP A 134 -18.93 -13.53 -12.97
N GLU A 135 -17.76 -13.45 -13.62
CA GLU A 135 -16.46 -13.83 -13.04
C GLU A 135 -16.15 -13.02 -11.76
N VAL A 136 -16.63 -11.78 -11.68
CA VAL A 136 -16.46 -10.91 -10.51
C VAL A 136 -16.92 -11.59 -9.21
N ASN A 137 -18.03 -12.32 -9.27
CA ASN A 137 -18.60 -13.01 -8.12
C ASN A 137 -17.73 -14.18 -7.65
N SER A 138 -16.95 -14.78 -8.55
CA SER A 138 -16.06 -15.91 -8.22
C SER A 138 -14.91 -15.50 -7.30
N TYR A 139 -14.54 -14.23 -7.31
CA TYR A 139 -13.49 -13.68 -6.44
C TYR A 139 -13.96 -13.43 -5.01
N GLN A 140 -15.27 -13.36 -4.75
CA GLN A 140 -15.81 -13.15 -3.39
C GLN A 140 -15.15 -11.98 -2.63
N VAL A 141 -14.76 -10.93 -3.36
CA VAL A 141 -14.11 -9.74 -2.80
C VAL A 141 -15.12 -8.85 -2.08
N PHE A 142 -16.41 -8.95 -2.41
CA PHE A 142 -17.49 -8.33 -1.67
C PHE A 142 -18.32 -9.40 -0.96
N ARG A 143 -18.83 -9.08 0.23
CA ARG A 143 -19.70 -9.97 1.01
C ARG A 143 -21.10 -10.01 0.44
N ASP A 144 -21.58 -8.86 -0.03
CA ASP A 144 -22.88 -8.68 -0.64
C ASP A 144 -22.75 -8.43 -2.15
N GLN A 145 -23.16 -7.27 -2.64
CA GLN A 145 -23.09 -6.91 -4.06
C GLN A 145 -21.67 -6.43 -4.42
N PRO A 146 -21.10 -6.88 -5.56
CA PRO A 146 -19.85 -6.35 -6.05
C PRO A 146 -19.97 -4.87 -6.45
N GLU A 147 -19.00 -4.08 -6.01
CA GLU A 147 -18.89 -2.66 -6.34
C GLU A 147 -17.49 -2.32 -6.82
N LYS A 148 -17.28 -1.08 -7.31
CA LYS A 148 -15.94 -0.66 -7.74
C LYS A 148 -15.02 -0.56 -6.53
N ILE A 149 -13.83 -1.14 -6.67
CA ILE A 149 -12.78 -1.02 -5.67
C ILE A 149 -12.01 0.28 -5.93
N ASN A 150 -11.91 1.14 -4.93
CA ASN A 150 -11.07 2.34 -5.00
C ASN A 150 -9.64 1.99 -4.55
N PHE A 151 -8.72 1.86 -5.51
CA PHE A 151 -7.33 1.49 -5.23
C PHE A 151 -6.56 2.55 -4.43
N ASP A 152 -6.74 3.84 -4.75
CA ASP A 152 -6.07 4.95 -4.07
C ASP A 152 -6.44 5.00 -2.59
N ASP A 153 -7.73 4.87 -2.30
CA ASP A 153 -8.25 4.85 -0.93
C ASP A 153 -7.79 3.60 -0.15
N TRP A 154 -7.78 2.42 -0.79
CA TRP A 154 -7.25 1.20 -0.16
C TRP A 154 -5.76 1.32 0.18
N VAL A 155 -4.95 1.88 -0.72
CA VAL A 155 -3.51 2.08 -0.48
C VAL A 155 -3.28 2.99 0.74
N GLN A 156 -4.01 4.11 0.81
CA GLN A 156 -3.91 5.07 1.90
C GLN A 156 -4.33 4.49 3.26
N LEU A 157 -5.27 3.54 3.29
CA LEU A 157 -5.70 2.90 4.52
C LEU A 157 -4.76 1.79 4.99
N TYR A 158 -4.19 1.00 4.08
CA TYR A 158 -3.58 -0.29 4.43
C TYR A 158 -2.05 -0.32 4.27
N PHE A 159 -1.40 0.59 3.56
CA PHE A 159 0.07 0.70 3.62
C PHE A 159 0.50 1.55 4.82
N HIS A 160 1.61 1.16 5.48
CA HIS A 160 2.14 1.88 6.65
C HIS A 160 2.66 3.27 6.30
N ASP A 161 3.38 3.34 5.19
CA ASP A 161 3.92 4.55 4.58
C ASP A 161 3.92 4.37 3.06
N GLY A 162 4.19 5.45 2.33
CA GLY A 162 4.36 5.45 0.88
C GLY A 162 5.80 5.69 0.45
N ASP A 163 6.79 5.49 1.32
CA ASP A 163 8.19 5.91 1.05
C ASP A 163 8.78 5.10 -0.13
N PHE A 164 8.29 3.89 -0.39
CA PHE A 164 8.68 3.08 -1.56
C PHE A 164 8.21 3.65 -2.92
N LEU A 165 7.31 4.64 -2.89
CA LEU A 165 6.82 5.38 -4.07
C LEU A 165 7.62 6.65 -4.35
N ILE A 166 8.60 7.01 -3.52
CA ILE A 166 9.45 8.20 -3.72
C ILE A 166 10.16 8.12 -5.07
N GLY A 167 10.05 9.20 -5.85
CA GLY A 167 10.61 9.33 -7.19
C GLY A 167 9.94 8.45 -8.24
N LYS A 168 8.77 7.86 -7.95
CA LYS A 168 8.00 7.05 -8.89
C LYS A 168 6.87 7.86 -9.51
N ASN A 169 6.59 7.58 -10.77
CA ASN A 169 5.40 8.10 -11.42
C ASN A 169 4.22 7.18 -11.07
N VAL A 170 3.34 7.64 -10.19
CA VAL A 170 2.13 6.93 -9.76
C VAL A 170 0.92 7.56 -10.44
N GLU A 171 -0.01 6.72 -10.91
CA GLU A 171 -1.25 7.17 -11.53
C GLU A 171 -2.21 7.81 -10.51
N HIS A 172 -2.14 7.31 -9.27
CA HIS A 172 -2.96 7.74 -8.15
C HIS A 172 -2.16 8.64 -7.21
N PRO A 173 -2.79 9.68 -6.64
CA PRO A 173 -2.08 10.68 -5.86
C PRO A 173 -1.60 10.19 -4.49
N HIS A 174 -2.30 9.23 -3.87
CA HIS A 174 -2.02 8.72 -2.51
C HIS A 174 -1.76 9.85 -1.50
N PHE A 175 -2.74 10.75 -1.33
CA PHE A 175 -2.56 12.03 -0.64
C PHE A 175 -1.95 11.95 0.75
N LEU A 176 -2.30 10.93 1.53
CA LEU A 176 -1.74 10.74 2.87
C LEU A 176 -0.21 10.57 2.85
N PHE A 177 0.34 10.02 1.77
CA PHE A 177 1.78 9.83 1.58
C PHE A 177 2.40 10.95 0.75
N PHE A 178 1.60 11.59 -0.11
CA PHE A 178 2.07 12.58 -1.08
C PHE A 178 2.86 13.73 -0.44
N LYS A 179 2.34 14.36 0.62
CA LYS A 179 3.03 15.51 1.26
C LYS A 179 4.40 15.11 1.83
N ARG A 180 4.48 13.94 2.45
CA ARG A 180 5.72 13.41 3.00
C ARG A 180 6.73 13.09 1.89
N ASN A 181 6.30 12.37 0.87
CA ASN A 181 7.16 12.02 -0.27
C ASN A 181 7.66 13.27 -0.99
N GLN A 182 6.80 14.26 -1.21
CA GLN A 182 7.17 15.54 -1.80
C GLN A 182 8.24 16.25 -0.95
N ALA A 183 8.04 16.34 0.37
CA ALA A 183 9.02 16.97 1.25
C ALA A 183 10.38 16.27 1.20
N ILE A 184 10.39 14.93 1.13
CA ILE A 184 11.62 14.15 0.96
C ILE A 184 12.28 14.45 -0.40
N GLU A 185 11.51 14.43 -1.49
CA GLU A 185 12.01 14.71 -2.85
C GLU A 185 12.59 16.12 -3.02
N GLU A 186 11.96 17.12 -2.41
CA GLU A 186 12.44 18.51 -2.39
C GLU A 186 13.76 18.62 -1.60
N ASN A 187 13.83 18.02 -0.41
CA ASN A 187 15.06 17.99 0.38
C ASN A 187 16.18 17.20 -0.31
N MET A 188 15.85 16.10 -0.98
CA MET A 188 16.80 15.35 -1.81
C MET A 188 17.36 16.21 -2.95
N SER A 189 16.51 17.02 -3.58
CA SER A 189 16.92 17.89 -4.69
C SER A 189 17.82 19.03 -4.19
N ALA A 190 17.47 19.69 -3.08
CA ALA A 190 18.29 20.73 -2.48
C ALA A 190 19.69 20.24 -2.07
N ARG A 191 19.81 19.01 -1.53
CA ARG A 191 21.10 18.42 -1.13
C ARG A 191 21.97 17.98 -2.32
N LYS A 192 21.36 17.67 -3.47
CA LYS A 192 22.10 17.42 -4.71
C LYS A 192 22.78 18.68 -5.24
N GLU A 193 22.19 19.85 -5.01
CA GLU A 193 22.78 21.14 -5.41
C GLU A 193 23.99 21.55 -4.55
N SER A 194 24.16 20.94 -3.36
CA SER A 194 25.24 21.26 -2.42
C SER A 194 26.52 20.41 -2.55
N ASP A 195 26.70 19.65 -3.64
CA ASP A 195 27.84 18.73 -3.86
C ASP A 195 28.04 17.66 -2.74
N GLU A 196 27.00 17.40 -1.94
CA GLU A 196 27.02 16.36 -0.92
C GLU A 196 26.99 14.96 -1.58
N LYS A 197 27.77 14.01 -1.05
CA LYS A 197 27.72 12.62 -1.55
C LYS A 197 26.31 12.05 -1.39
N PRO A 198 25.72 11.41 -2.42
CA PRO A 198 24.34 10.90 -2.38
C PRO A 198 24.03 10.04 -1.16
N GLU A 199 24.94 9.17 -0.74
CA GLU A 199 24.76 8.29 0.41
C GLU A 199 24.70 9.06 1.74
N THR A 200 25.47 10.14 1.87
CA THR A 200 25.49 10.96 3.09
C THR A 200 24.22 11.81 3.19
N ALA A 201 23.81 12.40 2.07
CA ALA A 201 22.56 13.15 1.97
C ALA A 201 21.34 12.27 2.29
N LEU A 202 21.28 11.08 1.71
CA LEU A 202 20.19 10.12 1.93
C LEU A 202 20.16 9.57 3.37
N GLU A 203 21.31 9.32 3.99
CA GLU A 203 21.36 8.87 5.39
C GLU A 203 20.93 9.97 6.37
N ALA A 204 21.19 11.24 6.06
CA ALA A 204 20.66 12.36 6.83
C ALA A 204 19.13 12.43 6.73
N LEU A 205 18.58 12.30 5.52
CA LEU A 205 17.13 12.27 5.29
C LEU A 205 16.47 11.06 5.97
N ARG A 206 17.14 9.89 5.96
CA ARG A 206 16.64 8.70 6.65
C ARG A 206 16.38 8.98 8.12
N LYS A 207 17.26 9.72 8.79
CA LYS A 207 17.12 10.07 10.21
C LYS A 207 16.07 11.15 10.42
N GLU A 208 16.04 12.15 9.55
CA GLU A 208 15.11 13.29 9.62
C GLU A 208 13.65 12.85 9.44
N PHE A 209 13.41 11.93 8.50
CA PHE A 209 12.08 11.42 8.18
C PHE A 209 11.79 10.05 8.79
N GLU A 210 12.74 9.45 9.51
CA GLU A 210 12.61 8.09 10.10
C GLU A 210 12.33 6.98 9.07
N MET A 211 12.92 7.08 7.87
CA MET A 211 12.71 6.10 6.79
C MET A 211 13.37 4.74 7.08
N ASP A 212 12.77 3.67 6.55
CA ASP A 212 13.37 2.34 6.56
C ASP A 212 14.72 2.36 5.80
N PRO A 213 15.80 1.75 6.34
CA PRO A 213 17.10 1.68 5.65
C PRO A 213 17.06 1.06 4.24
N ILE A 214 16.06 0.25 3.91
CA ILE A 214 15.84 -0.29 2.57
C ILE A 214 15.46 0.81 1.57
N ILE A 215 14.71 1.83 1.98
CA ILE A 215 14.34 2.96 1.12
C ILE A 215 15.61 3.62 0.57
N ILE A 216 16.64 3.81 1.40
CA ILE A 216 17.91 4.38 0.95
C ILE A 216 18.56 3.50 -0.12
N ARG A 217 18.55 2.18 0.05
CA ARG A 217 19.09 1.24 -0.94
C ARG A 217 18.31 1.31 -2.25
N MET A 218 16.98 1.39 -2.18
CA MET A 218 16.10 1.56 -3.33
C MET A 218 16.40 2.87 -4.07
N LEU A 219 16.51 4.00 -3.36
CA LEU A 219 16.80 5.31 -3.95
C LEU A 219 18.20 5.36 -4.60
N LEU A 220 19.15 4.56 -4.12
CA LEU A 220 20.46 4.35 -4.74
C LEU A 220 20.44 3.35 -5.92
N GLY A 221 19.27 2.83 -6.30
CA GLY A 221 19.11 1.88 -7.40
C GLY A 221 19.67 0.49 -7.12
N GLN A 222 19.86 0.14 -5.84
CA GLN A 222 20.38 -1.17 -5.45
C GLN A 222 19.28 -2.23 -5.59
N SER A 223 19.67 -3.43 -6.01
CA SER A 223 18.78 -4.60 -6.00
C SER A 223 18.72 -5.23 -4.60
N PRO A 224 17.63 -5.94 -4.26
CA PRO A 224 17.50 -6.60 -2.98
C PRO A 224 18.59 -7.66 -2.77
N SER A 225 19.20 -7.65 -1.58
CA SER A 225 20.09 -8.71 -1.12
C SER A 225 19.29 -9.96 -0.72
N PRO A 226 19.91 -11.15 -0.55
CA PRO A 226 19.21 -12.34 -0.09
C PRO A 226 18.46 -12.14 1.24
N LYS A 227 18.96 -11.29 2.14
CA LYS A 227 18.26 -10.95 3.40
C LYS A 227 17.01 -10.11 3.18
N ASP A 228 17.02 -9.26 2.16
CA ASP A 228 15.88 -8.42 1.77
C ASP A 228 14.76 -9.23 1.08
N LEU A 229 15.03 -10.50 0.75
CA LEU A 229 14.06 -11.42 0.14
C LEU A 229 13.34 -12.27 1.19
N GLU A 230 13.48 -11.94 2.47
CA GLU A 230 12.77 -12.56 3.58
C GLU A 230 11.71 -11.62 4.18
N LEU A 231 10.58 -12.20 4.58
CA LEU A 231 9.54 -11.51 5.32
C LEU A 231 9.84 -11.57 6.81
N PHE A 232 9.51 -10.51 7.55
CA PHE A 232 9.75 -10.44 8.98
C PHE A 232 8.60 -11.10 9.74
N TYR A 233 8.91 -12.20 10.43
CA TYR A 233 7.94 -12.92 11.25
C TYR A 233 7.57 -12.13 12.51
N THR A 234 6.27 -12.05 12.81
CA THR A 234 5.74 -11.65 14.12
C THR A 234 4.55 -12.53 14.51
N SER A 235 4.35 -12.75 15.81
CA SER A 235 3.29 -13.62 16.34
C SER A 235 1.97 -12.86 16.48
N ARG A 236 0.82 -13.54 16.31
CA ARG A 236 -0.49 -12.96 16.67
C ARG A 236 -0.64 -12.73 18.18
N GLU A 237 0.15 -13.44 19.00
CA GLU A 237 0.25 -13.23 20.45
C GLU A 237 0.99 -11.92 20.81
N ASN A 238 1.66 -11.30 19.84
CA ASN A 238 2.14 -9.93 19.93
C ASN A 238 1.23 -9.05 19.08
N PRO A 239 0.22 -8.42 19.68
CA PRO A 239 -0.84 -7.73 18.96
C PRO A 239 -0.29 -6.43 18.35
N ILE A 240 0.23 -6.54 17.13
CA ILE A 240 0.83 -5.43 16.39
C ILE A 240 -0.17 -4.32 16.03
N TYR A 241 -1.46 -4.50 16.31
CA TYR A 241 -2.54 -3.55 16.01
C TYR A 241 -3.20 -2.96 17.26
N GLU A 242 -2.86 -3.41 18.47
CA GLU A 242 -3.55 -2.95 19.71
C GLU A 242 -3.47 -1.43 19.88
N TYR A 243 -2.33 -0.83 19.54
CA TYR A 243 -2.12 0.61 19.62
C TYR A 243 -3.10 1.43 18.76
N LEU A 244 -3.72 0.83 17.73
CA LEU A 244 -4.68 1.54 16.87
C LEU A 244 -6.01 1.81 17.57
N TYR A 245 -6.33 1.00 18.59
CA TYR A 245 -7.60 1.05 19.33
C TYR A 245 -7.44 1.71 20.70
N ASP A 246 -6.21 1.96 21.14
CA ASP A 246 -5.92 2.57 22.43
C ASP A 246 -6.11 4.09 22.38
N THR A 247 -7.17 4.57 23.06
CA THR A 247 -7.49 5.99 23.22
C THR A 247 -6.57 6.73 24.19
N GLU A 248 -5.80 5.98 24.99
CA GLU A 248 -4.84 6.51 25.97
C GLU A 248 -3.39 6.38 25.47
N SER A 249 -3.21 5.93 24.22
CA SER A 249 -1.89 5.81 23.61
C SER A 249 -1.21 7.19 23.52
N PRO A 250 0.09 7.30 23.84
CA PRO A 250 0.85 8.54 23.63
C PRO A 250 0.84 9.01 22.16
N ASP A 251 0.58 8.09 21.23
CA ASP A 251 0.48 8.33 19.80
C ASP A 251 -0.95 8.68 19.35
N GLY A 252 -1.93 8.72 20.27
CA GLY A 252 -3.32 9.08 19.99
C GLY A 252 -3.45 10.48 19.41
N PHE A 253 -4.23 10.61 18.33
CA PHE A 253 -4.50 11.89 17.67
C PHE A 253 -5.74 12.50 18.34
N MET A 254 -5.54 13.53 19.18
CA MET A 254 -6.59 14.24 19.95
C MET A 254 -7.07 13.51 21.21
N ASP A 255 -7.42 14.28 22.26
CA ASP A 255 -7.82 13.78 23.59
C ASP A 255 -8.93 12.71 23.49
N GLY A 256 -8.54 11.43 23.55
CA GLY A 256 -9.44 10.29 23.69
C GLY A 256 -9.98 9.65 22.40
N GLU A 257 -9.51 10.04 21.20
CA GLU A 257 -9.89 9.36 19.95
C GLU A 257 -8.90 8.24 19.57
N ALA A 258 -9.44 7.10 19.12
CA ALA A 258 -8.61 5.99 18.67
C ALA A 258 -8.01 6.29 17.29
N LEU A 259 -6.74 5.92 17.07
CA LEU A 259 -6.05 6.11 15.79
C LEU A 259 -6.78 5.45 14.61
N ILE A 260 -7.44 4.32 14.85
CA ILE A 260 -8.22 3.63 13.82
C ILE A 260 -9.36 4.52 13.30
N ASP A 261 -10.11 5.17 14.19
CA ASP A 261 -11.24 6.02 13.85
C ASP A 261 -10.76 7.26 13.09
N HIS A 262 -9.71 7.91 13.62
CA HIS A 262 -9.08 9.05 12.96
C HIS A 262 -8.63 8.72 11.54
N SER A 263 -8.01 7.55 11.35
CA SER A 263 -7.50 7.14 10.03
C SER A 263 -8.61 6.95 9.00
N TYR A 264 -9.75 6.36 9.36
CA TYR A 264 -10.90 6.22 8.46
C TYR A 264 -11.58 7.57 8.21
N PHE A 265 -11.70 8.40 9.24
CA PHE A 265 -12.26 9.73 9.09
C PHE A 265 -11.43 10.59 8.14
N LEU A 266 -10.11 10.58 8.28
CA LEU A 266 -9.20 11.33 7.42
C LEU A 266 -9.28 10.86 5.97
N SER A 267 -9.24 9.55 5.71
CA SER A 267 -9.41 8.99 4.37
C SER A 267 -10.77 9.35 3.77
N PHE A 268 -11.84 9.33 4.56
CA PHE A 268 -13.16 9.80 4.13
C PHE A 268 -13.16 11.27 3.69
N GLN A 269 -12.47 12.17 4.41
CA GLN A 269 -12.43 13.61 4.06
C GLN A 269 -11.79 13.87 2.69
N ILE A 270 -10.85 13.02 2.27
CA ILE A 270 -10.12 13.17 1.01
C ILE A 270 -10.63 12.24 -0.09
N PHE A 271 -11.62 11.39 0.22
CA PHE A 271 -12.14 10.40 -0.70
C PHE A 271 -12.72 11.04 -1.97
N GLY A 272 -12.16 10.67 -3.13
CA GLY A 272 -12.62 11.13 -4.44
C GLY A 272 -12.19 12.56 -4.80
N LEU A 273 -11.37 13.22 -3.99
CA LEU A 273 -10.85 14.56 -4.28
C LEU A 273 -9.71 14.53 -5.30
N SER A 274 -9.58 15.59 -6.08
CA SER A 274 -8.37 15.86 -6.87
C SER A 274 -7.20 16.32 -6.00
N ARG A 275 -6.02 16.43 -6.60
CA ARG A 275 -4.80 16.84 -5.88
C ARG A 275 -4.81 18.23 -5.32
N GLN A 276 -5.46 19.15 -6.01
CA GLN A 276 -5.61 20.51 -5.52
C GLN A 276 -6.62 20.55 -4.36
N GLU A 277 -7.73 19.83 -4.49
CA GLU A 277 -8.80 19.79 -3.47
C GLU A 277 -8.32 19.13 -2.18
N ALA A 278 -7.70 17.95 -2.25
CA ALA A 278 -7.17 17.26 -1.08
C ALA A 278 -6.07 18.08 -0.36
N SER A 279 -5.22 18.79 -1.11
CA SER A 279 -4.21 19.66 -0.52
C SER A 279 -4.82 20.80 0.28
N SER A 280 -5.87 21.44 -0.26
CA SER A 280 -6.61 22.52 0.42
C SER A 280 -7.25 22.02 1.72
N VAL A 281 -7.94 20.88 1.68
CA VAL A 281 -8.58 20.28 2.87
C VAL A 281 -7.56 20.01 3.98
N LEU A 282 -6.40 19.43 3.63
CA LEU A 282 -5.35 19.14 4.59
C LEU A 282 -4.65 20.41 5.13
N GLU A 283 -4.53 21.47 4.32
CA GLU A 283 -4.00 22.76 4.78
C GLU A 283 -4.97 23.47 5.72
N GLU A 284 -6.27 23.46 5.43
CA GLU A 284 -7.31 23.99 6.30
C GLU A 284 -7.31 23.26 7.64
N ALA A 285 -7.26 21.92 7.64
CA ALA A 285 -7.18 21.11 8.86
C ALA A 285 -5.92 21.45 9.69
N ALA A 286 -4.77 21.59 9.04
CA ALA A 286 -3.51 21.95 9.70
C ALA A 286 -3.49 23.39 10.26
N ASN A 287 -4.26 24.31 9.67
CA ASN A 287 -4.39 25.67 10.16
C ASN A 287 -5.37 25.77 11.35
N ILE A 288 -6.37 24.88 11.40
CA ILE A 288 -7.29 24.78 12.55
C ILE A 288 -6.56 24.21 13.77
N SER A 289 -5.71 23.20 13.61
CA SER A 289 -4.97 22.59 14.73
C SER A 289 -3.84 23.45 15.31
N ARG A 290 -3.47 24.56 14.64
CA ARG A 290 -2.45 25.52 15.08
C ARG A 290 -3.02 26.72 15.85
N ASN A 291 -4.34 26.88 15.90
CA ASN A 291 -5.04 27.95 16.62
C ASN A 291 -5.76 27.41 17.86
#